data_AF-A0A1H8YEZ0-F1
#
_entry.id   AF-A0A1H8YEZ0-F1
#
_cell.length_a   1.000
_cell.length_b   1.000
_cell.length_c   1.000
_cell.angle_alpha   90.00
_cell.angle_beta   90.00
_cell.angle_gamma   90.00
#
_symmetry.space_group_name_H-M   'P 1'
#
loop_
_entity.id
_entity.type
_entity.pdbx_description
1 polymer ?
#
loop_
_entity_poly.entity_id
_entity_poly.type
_entity_poly.pdbx_seq_one_letter_code
_entity_poly.pdbx_strand_id
1 'polypeptide(L)' 'MGLLVAHAGQPVTYRAIYDQVHYADFVAGGGERGFERNVRTMIKRMRRKFEAIDPGFQAITSITGLGYSWDASQ' A
#
# COMPACT_ATOMS: atom_id res chain seq x y z
N MET A 1 4.42 3.20 3.92
CA MET A 1 4.85 2.08 4.77
C MET A 1 4.58 2.31 6.24
N GLY A 2 4.95 3.47 6.82
CA GLY A 2 4.69 3.75 8.25
C GLY A 2 3.26 3.45 8.71
N LEU A 3 2.24 3.81 7.91
CA LEU A 3 0.84 3.49 8.21
C LEU A 3 0.56 1.97 8.26
N LEU A 4 1.08 1.18 7.31
CA LEU A 4 0.87 -0.28 7.32
C LEU A 4 1.53 -0.93 8.53
N VAL A 5 2.76 -0.50 8.87
CA VAL A 5 3.51 -1.02 10.02
C VAL A 5 2.84 -0.62 11.35
N ALA A 6 2.35 0.62 11.45
CA ALA A 6 1.63 1.09 12.64
C ALA A 6 0.31 0.35 12.87
N HIS A 7 -0.30 -0.17 11.80
CA HIS A 7 -1.51 -0.98 11.83
C HIS A 7 -1.21 -2.45 11.51
N ALA A 8 -0.06 -2.98 11.97
CA ALA A 8 0.31 -4.37 11.74
C ALA A 8 -0.79 -5.33 12.19
N GLY A 9 -1.08 -6.33 11.36
CA GLY A 9 -2.18 -7.29 11.55
C GLY A 9 -3.58 -6.73 11.25
N GLN A 10 -3.73 -5.43 10.97
CA GLN A 10 -5.00 -4.81 10.61
C GLN A 10 -5.03 -4.37 9.14
N PRO A 11 -6.17 -4.53 8.44
CA PRO A 11 -6.34 -3.99 7.10
C PRO A 11 -6.30 -2.46 7.08
N VAL A 12 -5.51 -1.89 6.17
CA VAL A 12 -5.53 -0.46 5.85
C VAL A 12 -6.11 -0.28 4.45
N THR A 13 -7.13 0.57 4.34
CA THR A 13 -7.88 0.73 3.09
C THR A 13 -7.05 1.46 2.02
N TYR A 14 -7.39 1.27 0.75
CA TYR A 14 -6.81 2.06 -0.34
C TYR A 14 -6.93 3.56 -0.06
N ARG A 15 -8.05 4.01 0.52
CA ARG A 15 -8.30 5.42 0.80
C ARG A 15 -7.38 5.95 1.90
N ALA A 16 -7.25 5.23 3.02
CA ALA A 16 -6.36 5.62 4.11
C ALA A 16 -4.88 5.66 3.66
N ILE A 17 -4.46 4.69 2.85
CA ILE A 17 -3.10 4.68 2.28
C ILE A 17 -2.90 5.88 1.34
N TYR A 18 -3.91 6.20 0.52
CA TYR A 18 -3.86 7.34 -0.38
C TYR A 18 -3.79 8.68 0.36
N ASP A 19 -4.66 8.87 1.35
CA ASP A 19 -4.74 10.10 2.17
C ASP A 19 -3.43 10.37 2.93
N GLN A 20 -2.77 9.32 3.44
CA GLN A 20 -1.48 9.45 4.12
C GLN A 20 -0.33 9.84 3.18
N VAL A 21 -0.43 9.46 1.90
CA VAL A 21 0.66 9.58 0.92
C VAL A 21 0.56 10.85 0.11
N HIS A 22 -0.59 11.55 0.18
CA HIS A 22 -0.94 12.67 -0.69
C HIS A 22 0.23 13.65 -0.90
N TYR A 23 0.94 13.42 -2.01
CA TYR A 23 1.79 14.38 -2.69
C TYR A 23 0.84 15.38 -3.36
N ALA A 24 1.21 16.66 -3.31
CA ALA A 24 0.38 17.77 -3.77
C ALA A 24 0.04 17.76 -5.28
N ASP A 25 0.68 16.90 -6.09
CA ASP A 25 0.53 16.89 -7.56
C ASP A 25 -0.26 15.70 -8.10
N PHE A 26 -1.07 15.07 -7.26
CA PHE A 26 -1.69 13.81 -7.61
C PHE A 26 -3.16 13.94 -8.01
N VAL A 27 -3.38 14.12 -9.32
CA VAL A 27 -4.73 14.13 -9.92
C VAL A 27 -5.30 12.71 -9.83
N ALA A 28 -6.31 12.51 -8.99
CA ALA A 28 -7.12 11.30 -9.02
C ALA A 28 -7.72 11.18 -10.43
N GLY A 29 -7.31 10.16 -11.20
CA GLY A 29 -7.90 9.88 -12.51
C GLY A 29 -9.41 9.78 -12.38
N GLY A 30 -10.16 10.37 -13.32
CA GLY A 30 -11.61 10.54 -13.22
C GLY A 30 -12.35 9.25 -12.84
N GLY A 31 -12.96 9.25 -11.65
CA GLY A 31 -13.78 8.16 -11.11
C GLY A 31 -13.51 7.89 -9.61
N GLU A 32 -14.52 7.40 -8.89
CA GLU A 32 -14.46 7.14 -7.44
C GLU A 32 -13.29 6.25 -7.00
N ARG A 33 -12.78 5.37 -7.88
CA ARG A 33 -11.64 4.46 -7.61
C ARG A 33 -10.33 4.90 -8.25
N GLY A 34 -10.23 6.12 -8.77
CA GLY A 34 -9.05 6.62 -9.45
C GLY A 34 -7.77 6.52 -8.63
N PHE A 35 -7.88 6.63 -7.30
CA PHE A 35 -6.76 6.53 -6.36
C PHE A 35 -6.24 5.10 -6.15
N GLU A 36 -7.04 4.05 -6.40
CA GLU A 36 -6.61 2.67 -6.14
C GLU A 36 -5.44 2.24 -7.03
N ARG A 37 -5.46 2.63 -8.32
CA ARG A 37 -4.36 2.35 -9.27
C ARG A 37 -3.02 2.87 -8.74
N ASN A 38 -3.09 3.98 -8.02
CA ASN A 38 -1.94 4.73 -7.57
C ASN A 38 -1.35 4.12 -6.31
N VAL A 39 -2.22 3.73 -5.37
CA VAL A 39 -1.84 2.92 -4.22
C VAL A 39 -1.22 1.59 -4.69
N ARG A 40 -1.83 0.90 -5.65
CA ARG A 40 -1.29 -0.35 -6.22
C ARG A 40 0.10 -0.16 -6.82
N THR A 41 0.29 0.91 -7.60
CA THR A 41 1.59 1.23 -8.22
C THR A 41 2.65 1.53 -7.17
N MET A 42 2.30 2.29 -6.13
CA MET A 42 3.20 2.59 -5.02
C MET A 42 3.58 1.31 -4.25
N ILE A 43 2.61 0.49 -3.86
CA ILE A 43 2.87 -0.76 -3.13
C ILE A 43 3.75 -1.69 -3.96
N LYS A 44 3.52 -1.80 -5.28
CA LYS A 44 4.39 -2.56 -6.19
C LYS A 44 5.83 -2.03 -6.19
N ARG A 45 6.03 -0.71 -6.22
CA ARG A 45 7.36 -0.10 -6.15
C ARG A 45 8.04 -0.34 -4.79
N MET A 46 7.27 -0.31 -3.70
CA MET A 46 7.78 -0.60 -2.36
C MET A 46 8.21 -2.06 -2.23
N ARG A 47 7.37 -3.02 -2.65
CA ARG A 47 7.73 -4.45 -2.65
C ARG A 47 9.03 -4.72 -3.39
N ARG A 48 9.20 -4.18 -4.61
CA ARG A 48 10.45 -4.31 -5.37
C ARG A 48 11.69 -3.81 -4.64
N LYS A 49 11.56 -2.74 -3.84
CA LYS A 49 12.68 -2.23 -3.03
C LYS A 49 13.05 -3.18 -1.89
N PHE A 50 12.06 -3.81 -1.26
CA PHE A 50 12.29 -4.82 -0.25
C PHE A 50 12.83 -6.11 -0.86
N GLU A 51 12.23 -6.60 -1.94
CA GLU A 51 12.66 -7.79 -2.70
C GLU A 51 14.12 -7.71 -3.17
N ALA A 52 14.61 -6.50 -3.47
CA ALA A 52 16.00 -6.28 -3.85
C ALA A 52 17.01 -6.51 -2.70
N ILE A 53 16.54 -6.47 -1.45
CA ILE A 53 17.35 -6.66 -0.23
C ILE A 53 17.06 -8.05 0.37
N ASP A 54 15.79 -8.42 0.41
CA ASP A 54 15.26 -9.68 0.89
C ASP A 54 14.35 -10.29 -0.21
N PRO A 55 14.88 -11.20 -1.04
CA PRO A 55 14.10 -11.86 -2.08
C PRO A 55 12.88 -12.63 -1.56
N GLY A 56 12.82 -12.94 -0.26
CA GLY A 56 11.72 -13.64 0.40
C GLY A 56 10.62 -12.71 0.92
N PHE A 57 10.72 -11.40 0.72
CA PHE A 57 9.84 -10.41 1.34
C PHE A 57 8.35 -10.67 1.05
N GLN A 58 7.58 -10.99 2.10
CA GLN A 58 6.13 -11.24 2.01
C GLN A 58 5.29 -10.46 3.03
N ALA A 59 5.88 -9.51 3.77
CA ALA A 59 5.20 -8.78 4.84
C ALA A 59 4.07 -7.84 4.42
N ILE A 60 3.83 -7.60 3.13
CA ILE A 60 2.69 -6.79 2.65
C ILE A 60 1.66 -7.69 2.01
N THR A 61 0.53 -7.90 2.66
CA THR A 61 -0.56 -8.74 2.17
C THR A 61 -1.62 -7.90 1.45
N SER A 62 -2.09 -8.39 0.30
CA SER A 62 -3.17 -7.73 -0.47
C SER A 62 -4.52 -8.26 -0.04
N ILE A 63 -5.48 -7.37 0.25
CA ILE A 63 -6.85 -7.73 0.59
C ILE A 63 -7.77 -7.21 -0.52
N THR A 64 -8.31 -8.14 -1.30
CA THR A 64 -9.13 -7.83 -2.49
C THR A 64 -10.31 -6.94 -2.11
N GLY A 65 -10.48 -5.85 -2.88
CA GLY A 65 -11.56 -4.87 -2.66
C GLY A 65 -11.38 -3.93 -1.46
N LEU A 66 -10.38 -4.13 -0.60
CA LEU A 66 -10.21 -3.33 0.63
C LEU A 66 -8.92 -2.51 0.64
N GLY A 67 -7.77 -3.16 0.46
CA GLY A 67 -6.47 -2.50 0.62
C GLY A 67 -5.35 -3.48 0.94
N TYR A 68 -4.53 -3.15 1.94
CA TYR A 68 -3.34 -3.91 2.31
C TYR A 68 -3.20 -4.03 3.82
N SER A 69 -2.55 -5.08 4.29
CA SER A 69 -2.10 -5.21 5.67
C SER A 69 -0.60 -5.47 5.74
N TRP A 70 0.00 -5.14 6.88
CA TRP A 70 1.34 -5.57 7.22
C TRP A 70 1.28 -6.83 8.08
N ASP A 71 2.01 -7.86 7.67
CA ASP A 71 2.24 -9.05 8.49
C ASP A 71 3.49 -8.84 9.33
N ALA A 72 3.33 -8.75 10.65
CA ALA A 72 4.43 -8.60 11.61
C ALA A 72 5.00 -9.94 12.10
N SER A 73 4.52 -11.07 11.58
CA SER A 73 5.04 -12.40 11.91
C SER A 73 6.21 -12.85 11.03
N GLN A 74 6.61 -12.01 10.07
CA GLN A 74 7.81 -12.17 9.23
C GLN A 74 9.05 -11.66 9.94
#